data_AF-A0A0N5A8K1-F1
#
_entry.id   AF-A0A0N5A8K1-F1
#
_cell.length_a   1.000
_cell.length_b   1.000
_cell.length_c   1.000
_cell.angle_alpha   90.00
_cell.angle_beta   90.00
_cell.angle_gamma   90.00
#
_symmetry.space_group_name_H-M   'P 1'
#
loop_
_entity.id
_entity.type
_entity.pdbx_description
1 polymer ?
#
loop_
_entity_poly.entity_id
_entity_poly.type
_entity_poly.pdbx_seq_one_letter_code
_entity_poly.pdbx_strand_id
1 'polypeptide(L)'
;MLIFAILQILLLFVGYGRCTNKDFPEVKATWLRSLKKNVSEPCTDAFEKLERYFLSSNILIADWIFYKDSFGLAFKNEPVADSGFFYRMMECFAFSGETPYSESQNPVYFCYGPETGHHLNAQLFSSCIPTPCINDSVTILDNWKSIIAPRSEKISDTDVRCVRSRHTTPWYREKYMIFALFYFLISYWILIFATVYHFYRGPNAQ
;
A
#
# COMPACT_ATOMS: atom_id res chain seq x y z
N MET A 1 13.13 34.79 22.78
CA MET A 1 13.24 33.34 22.48
C MET A 1 11.94 32.71 21.99
N LEU A 2 10.75 33.11 22.48
CA LEU A 2 9.46 32.54 22.04
C LEU A 2 9.15 32.74 20.53
N ILE A 3 9.54 33.89 19.97
CA ILE A 3 9.26 34.24 18.56
C ILE A 3 10.02 33.33 17.58
N PHE A 4 11.25 32.93 17.93
CA PHE A 4 12.06 32.02 17.10
C PHE A 4 11.50 30.59 17.08
N ALA A 5 10.92 30.13 18.21
CA ALA A 5 10.27 28.83 18.27
C ALA A 5 8.97 28.79 17.45
N ILE A 6 8.19 29.87 17.48
CA ILE A 6 6.96 30.00 16.66
C ILE A 6 7.31 30.06 15.17
N LEU A 7 8.40 30.75 14.80
CA LEU A 7 8.84 30.82 13.40
C LEU A 7 9.33 29.45 12.88
N GLN A 8 10.01 28.65 13.71
CA GLN A 8 10.42 27.29 13.33
C GLN A 8 9.23 26.33 13.20
N ILE A 9 8.21 26.46 14.05
CA ILE A 9 6.97 25.67 13.95
C ILE A 9 6.19 26.07 12.68
N LEU A 10 6.11 27.35 12.37
CA LEU A 10 5.46 27.83 11.14
C LEU A 10 6.21 27.38 9.87
N LEU A 11 7.54 27.36 9.88
CA LEU A 11 8.34 26.87 8.75
C LEU A 11 8.22 25.35 8.54
N LEU A 12 7.98 24.57 9.60
CA LEU A 12 7.67 23.13 9.47
C LEU A 12 6.29 22.88 8.84
N PHE A 13 5.33 23.79 9.03
CA PHE A 13 3.99 23.67 8.42
C PHE A 13 3.93 24.13 6.95
N VAL A 14 4.81 25.03 6.52
CA VAL A 14 4.80 25.56 5.13
C VAL A 14 5.37 24.56 4.10
N GLY A 15 6.10 23.53 4.53
CA GLY A 15 6.70 22.53 3.63
C GLY A 15 5.83 21.32 3.28
N TYR A 16 4.76 21.06 4.02
CA TYR A 16 3.87 19.93 3.73
C TYR A 16 2.79 20.36 2.74
N GLY A 17 3.13 20.30 1.45
CA GLY A 17 2.17 20.27 0.36
C GLY A 17 1.30 19.01 0.47
N ARG A 18 0.36 19.00 1.42
CA ARG A 18 -0.73 18.03 1.46
C ARG A 18 -1.62 18.38 0.29
N CYS A 19 -1.66 17.55 -0.76
CA CYS A 19 -2.73 17.64 -1.76
C CYS A 19 -4.05 17.63 -1.01
N THR A 20 -4.74 18.78 -0.97
CA THR A 20 -6.01 18.87 -0.27
C THR A 20 -7.05 18.14 -1.11
N ASN A 21 -8.15 17.71 -0.48
CA ASN A 21 -9.20 16.92 -1.14
C ASN A 21 -9.81 17.61 -2.38
N LYS A 22 -9.61 18.93 -2.55
CA LYS A 22 -10.12 19.73 -3.66
C LYS A 22 -9.27 19.64 -4.94
N ASP A 23 -7.99 19.28 -4.84
CA ASP A 23 -7.05 19.32 -5.98
C ASP A 23 -6.97 17.98 -6.72
N PHE A 24 -7.42 16.89 -6.09
CA PHE A 24 -7.31 15.55 -6.66
C PHE A 24 -8.06 15.33 -7.98
N PRO A 25 -9.26 15.89 -8.23
CA PRO A 25 -9.94 15.70 -9.53
C PRO A 25 -9.14 16.22 -10.72
N GLU A 26 -8.50 17.39 -10.57
CA GLU A 26 -7.68 18.01 -11.61
C GLU A 26 -6.34 17.29 -11.79
N VAL A 27 -5.71 16.91 -10.67
CA VAL A 27 -4.50 16.08 -10.63
C VAL A 27 -4.76 14.71 -11.28
N LYS A 28 -5.90 14.08 -11.01
CA LYS A 28 -6.32 12.80 -11.59
C LYS A 28 -6.45 12.90 -13.11
N ALA A 29 -7.16 13.92 -13.61
CA ALA A 29 -7.36 14.09 -15.05
C ALA A 29 -6.04 14.31 -15.79
N THR A 30 -5.13 15.09 -15.19
CA THR A 30 -3.79 15.34 -15.73
C THR A 30 -2.94 14.08 -15.73
N TRP A 31 -2.95 13.34 -14.62
CA TRP A 31 -2.23 12.08 -14.49
C TRP A 31 -2.71 11.02 -15.48
N LEU A 32 -4.02 10.75 -15.54
CA LEU A 32 -4.60 9.78 -16.47
C LEU A 32 -4.27 10.13 -17.92
N ARG A 33 -4.31 11.42 -18.29
CA ARG A 33 -3.95 11.88 -19.64
C ARG A 33 -2.46 11.64 -19.96
N SER A 34 -1.58 11.79 -18.97
CA SER A 34 -0.15 11.49 -19.12
C SER A 34 0.09 9.99 -19.33
N LEU A 35 -0.63 9.15 -18.57
CA LEU A 35 -0.50 7.70 -18.66
C LEU A 35 -0.86 7.15 -20.03
N LYS A 36 -1.97 7.61 -20.65
CA LYS A 36 -2.44 7.11 -21.96
C LYS A 36 -1.41 7.20 -23.09
N LYS A 37 -0.36 8.04 -22.95
CA LYS A 37 0.67 8.21 -23.98
C LYS A 37 1.92 7.37 -23.75
N ASN A 38 2.14 6.89 -22.53
CA ASN A 38 3.44 6.42 -22.06
C ASN A 38 3.41 4.99 -21.47
N VAL A 39 2.23 4.34 -21.42
CA VAL A 39 2.06 2.98 -20.87
C VAL A 39 1.60 2.01 -21.95
N SER A 40 1.68 0.71 -21.65
CA SER A 40 1.24 -0.35 -22.57
C SER A 40 -0.28 -0.30 -22.83
N GLU A 41 -0.71 -0.89 -23.96
CA GLU A 41 -2.12 -0.99 -24.33
C GLU A 41 -2.97 -1.73 -23.28
N PRO A 42 -2.55 -2.88 -22.70
CA PRO A 42 -3.30 -3.55 -21.63
C PRO A 42 -3.46 -2.68 -20.38
N CYS A 43 -2.44 -1.88 -20.07
CA CYS A 43 -2.52 -0.95 -18.94
C CYS A 43 -3.49 0.21 -19.22
N THR A 44 -3.47 0.73 -20.45
CA THR A 44 -4.38 1.79 -20.89
C THR A 44 -5.84 1.32 -20.79
N ASP A 45 -6.17 0.13 -21.32
CA ASP A 45 -7.52 -0.43 -21.21
C ASP A 45 -7.95 -0.65 -19.74
N ALA A 46 -7.02 -1.11 -18.89
CA ALA A 46 -7.29 -1.28 -17.47
C ALA A 46 -7.64 0.06 -16.77
N PHE A 47 -6.92 1.13 -17.09
CA PHE A 47 -7.23 2.47 -16.57
C PHE A 47 -8.53 3.04 -17.14
N GLU A 48 -8.88 2.77 -18.40
CA GLU A 48 -10.15 3.18 -18.97
C GLU A 48 -11.34 2.42 -18.38
N LYS A 49 -11.18 1.14 -18.09
CA LYS A 49 -12.17 0.35 -17.34
C LYS A 49 -12.37 0.93 -15.95
N LEU A 50 -11.28 1.28 -15.28
CA LEU A 50 -11.31 1.91 -13.96
C LEU A 50 -11.95 3.30 -13.99
N GLU A 51 -11.67 4.11 -15.01
CA GLU A 51 -12.30 5.41 -15.21
C GLU A 51 -13.81 5.27 -15.43
N ARG A 52 -14.24 4.32 -16.28
CA ARG A 52 -15.67 3.99 -16.46
C ARG A 52 -16.34 3.53 -15.18
N TYR A 53 -15.64 2.74 -14.36
CA TYR A 53 -16.13 2.32 -13.05
C TYR A 53 -16.40 3.54 -12.14
N PHE A 54 -15.46 4.50 -12.09
CA PHE A 54 -15.62 5.74 -11.32
C PHE A 54 -16.72 6.67 -11.84
N LEU A 55 -17.06 6.59 -13.12
CA LEU A 55 -18.15 7.37 -13.73
C LEU A 55 -19.52 6.69 -13.60
N SER A 56 -19.57 5.42 -13.18
CA SER A 56 -20.82 4.69 -13.05
C SER A 56 -21.63 5.18 -11.84
N SER A 57 -22.96 5.25 -11.98
CA SER A 57 -23.87 5.72 -10.92
C SER A 57 -23.96 4.81 -9.70
N ASN A 58 -23.38 3.60 -9.78
CA ASN A 58 -23.45 2.57 -8.74
C ASN A 58 -22.19 2.50 -7.89
N ILE A 59 -21.28 3.47 -8.01
CA ILE A 59 -20.05 3.44 -7.24
C ILE A 59 -20.30 3.73 -5.76
N LEU A 60 -19.68 2.95 -4.87
CA LEU A 60 -19.61 3.34 -3.48
C LEU A 60 -18.62 4.51 -3.36
N ILE A 61 -19.04 5.60 -2.75
CA ILE A 61 -18.18 6.77 -2.47
C ILE A 61 -16.89 6.32 -1.74
N ALA A 62 -17.00 5.27 -0.91
CA ALA A 62 -15.88 4.63 -0.24
C ALA A 62 -14.79 4.13 -1.20
N ASP A 63 -15.15 3.48 -2.32
CA ASP A 63 -14.17 2.92 -3.27
C ASP A 63 -13.33 4.03 -3.92
N TRP A 64 -13.96 5.17 -4.21
CA TRP A 64 -13.26 6.34 -4.71
C TRP A 64 -12.30 6.94 -3.67
N ILE A 65 -12.72 7.00 -2.40
CA ILE A 65 -11.89 7.50 -1.29
C ILE A 65 -10.69 6.57 -1.11
N PHE A 66 -10.91 5.27 -1.01
CA PHE A 66 -9.87 4.25 -0.87
C PHE A 66 -8.86 4.31 -2.01
N TYR A 67 -9.34 4.36 -3.26
CA TYR A 67 -8.46 4.48 -4.41
C TYR A 67 -7.65 5.78 -4.36
N LYS A 68 -8.30 6.92 -4.09
CA LYS A 68 -7.61 8.23 -4.02
C LYS A 68 -6.56 8.26 -2.93
N ASP A 69 -6.91 7.81 -1.73
CA ASP A 69 -6.06 7.95 -0.54
C ASP A 69 -4.86 7.01 -0.60
N SER A 70 -4.91 5.96 -1.43
CA SER A 70 -3.74 5.10 -1.71
C SER A 70 -2.57 5.81 -2.41
N PHE A 71 -2.82 6.93 -3.08
CA PHE A 71 -1.77 7.71 -3.75
C PHE A 71 -1.13 8.69 -2.79
N GLY A 72 0.20 8.77 -2.80
CA GLY A 72 0.85 9.85 -2.06
C GLY A 72 2.35 9.77 -1.95
N LEU A 73 2.82 10.46 -0.92
CA LEU A 73 4.21 10.65 -0.55
C LEU A 73 4.38 10.27 0.93
N ALA A 74 5.49 9.61 1.22
CA ALA A 74 5.96 9.26 2.56
C ALA A 74 7.48 9.48 2.62
N PHE A 75 8.10 9.27 3.79
CA PHE A 75 9.55 9.31 3.93
C PHE A 75 10.11 7.92 4.24
N LYS A 76 11.29 7.62 3.68
CA LYS A 76 11.96 6.32 3.86
C LYS A 76 12.24 5.95 5.33
N ASN A 77 12.39 6.95 6.19
CA ASN A 77 12.74 6.76 7.61
C ASN A 77 11.52 6.66 8.54
N GLU A 78 10.31 6.71 8.00
CA GLU A 78 9.12 6.61 8.84
C GLU A 78 9.01 5.20 9.43
N PRO A 79 8.82 5.06 10.75
CA PRO A 79 8.55 3.76 11.35
C PRO A 79 7.24 3.20 10.79
N VAL A 80 7.22 1.90 10.47
CA VAL A 80 6.09 1.24 9.80
C VAL A 80 4.75 1.49 10.51
N ALA A 81 4.76 1.57 11.84
CA ALA A 81 3.58 1.82 12.68
C ALA A 81 2.97 3.23 12.53
N ASP A 82 3.77 4.25 12.22
CA ASP A 82 3.30 5.64 11.97
C ASP A 82 3.41 6.04 10.49
N SER A 83 3.79 5.09 9.63
CA SER A 83 4.06 5.40 8.24
C SER A 83 2.76 5.67 7.51
N GLY A 84 2.63 6.88 6.94
CA GLY A 84 1.55 7.17 6.00
C GLY A 84 1.55 6.16 4.84
N PHE A 85 2.70 5.56 4.57
CA PHE A 85 2.89 4.44 3.66
C PHE A 85 1.99 3.23 3.93
N PHE A 86 2.00 2.67 5.15
CA PHE A 86 1.22 1.47 5.45
C PHE A 86 -0.29 1.74 5.35
N TYR A 87 -0.72 2.91 5.84
CA TYR A 87 -2.11 3.35 5.68
C TYR A 87 -2.54 3.37 4.21
N ARG A 88 -1.74 3.98 3.32
CA ARG A 88 -2.02 4.04 1.88
C ARG A 88 -2.04 2.67 1.20
N MET A 89 -1.17 1.76 1.65
CA MET A 89 -1.19 0.37 1.19
C MET A 89 -2.51 -0.31 1.54
N MET A 90 -2.99 -0.14 2.78
CA MET A 90 -4.26 -0.70 3.22
C MET A 90 -5.44 -0.10 2.45
N GLU A 91 -5.41 1.20 2.14
CA GLU A 91 -6.44 1.84 1.30
C GLU A 91 -6.45 1.28 -0.14
N CYS A 92 -5.29 1.01 -0.73
CA CYS A 92 -5.20 0.34 -2.03
C CYS A 92 -5.85 -1.06 -1.98
N PHE A 93 -5.60 -1.82 -0.91
CA PHE A 93 -6.15 -3.16 -0.77
C PHE A 93 -7.65 -3.13 -0.45
N ALA A 94 -8.12 -2.14 0.33
CA ALA A 94 -9.53 -1.90 0.56
C ALA A 94 -10.27 -1.59 -0.75
N PHE A 95 -9.70 -0.76 -1.62
CA PHE A 95 -10.25 -0.47 -2.95
C PHE A 95 -10.41 -1.72 -3.82
N SER A 96 -9.47 -2.67 -3.73
CA SER A 96 -9.58 -3.92 -4.47
C SER A 96 -10.78 -4.78 -4.05
N GLY A 97 -11.46 -4.42 -2.95
CA GLY A 97 -12.61 -5.15 -2.43
C GLY A 97 -12.22 -6.56 -1.97
N GLU A 98 -10.97 -6.74 -1.55
CA GLU A 98 -10.50 -8.04 -1.10
C GLU A 98 -11.16 -8.42 0.21
N THR A 99 -11.86 -9.55 0.18
CA THR A 99 -12.36 -10.20 1.38
C THR A 99 -11.72 -11.59 1.49
N PRO A 100 -11.65 -12.19 2.68
CA PRO A 100 -11.08 -13.52 2.84
C PRO A 100 -11.79 -14.61 2.01
N TYR A 101 -13.01 -14.35 1.53
CA TYR A 101 -13.91 -15.34 0.93
C TYR A 101 -14.40 -15.01 -0.49
N SER A 102 -14.12 -13.82 -1.03
CA SER A 102 -14.54 -13.43 -2.39
C SER A 102 -13.34 -12.97 -3.21
N GLU A 103 -13.36 -13.30 -4.51
CA GLU A 103 -12.38 -12.75 -5.44
C GLU A 103 -12.54 -11.24 -5.57
N SER A 104 -11.42 -10.52 -5.62
CA SER A 104 -11.38 -9.09 -5.89
C SER A 104 -12.02 -8.80 -7.24
N GLN A 105 -12.98 -7.88 -7.26
CA GLN A 105 -13.60 -7.43 -8.51
C GLN A 105 -12.60 -6.66 -9.39
N ASN A 106 -11.59 -6.04 -8.78
CA ASN A 106 -10.57 -5.23 -9.43
C ASN A 106 -9.19 -5.48 -8.77
N PRO A 107 -8.42 -6.50 -9.19
CA PRO A 107 -7.15 -6.81 -8.56
C PRO A 107 -6.10 -5.73 -8.85
N VAL A 108 -5.50 -5.20 -7.79
CA VAL A 108 -4.52 -4.10 -7.84
C VAL A 108 -3.17 -4.49 -7.22
N TYR A 109 -2.16 -3.68 -7.54
CA TYR A 109 -0.86 -3.66 -6.89
C TYR A 109 -0.65 -2.31 -6.23
N PHE A 110 -0.15 -2.34 -5.02
CA PHE A 110 0.40 -1.17 -4.36
C PHE A 110 1.88 -1.07 -4.71
N CYS A 111 2.25 -0.10 -5.53
CA CYS A 111 3.62 0.13 -5.99
C CYS A 111 4.23 1.34 -5.30
N TYR A 112 5.49 1.24 -4.94
CA TYR A 112 6.22 2.31 -4.30
C TYR A 112 7.70 2.30 -4.67
N GLY A 113 8.32 3.47 -4.60
CA GLY A 113 9.72 3.63 -4.98
C GLY A 113 10.29 4.92 -4.40
N PRO A 114 11.55 4.91 -3.95
CA PRO A 114 12.22 6.11 -3.50
C PRO A 114 12.62 6.99 -4.69
N GLU A 115 12.72 8.28 -4.43
CA GLU A 115 13.48 9.21 -5.26
C GLU A 115 14.92 8.71 -5.45
N THR A 116 15.56 9.03 -6.59
CA THR A 116 17.00 8.75 -6.76
C THR A 116 17.81 9.50 -5.71
N GLY A 117 18.91 8.89 -5.28
CA GLY A 117 19.78 9.43 -4.24
C GLY A 117 19.58 8.70 -2.91
N HIS A 118 20.64 8.06 -2.41
CA HIS A 118 20.64 7.32 -1.15
C HIS A 118 20.67 8.25 0.07
N HIS A 119 19.74 9.19 0.14
CA HIS A 119 19.59 10.07 1.28
C HIS A 119 18.74 9.38 2.34
N LEU A 120 19.10 9.57 3.62
CA LEU A 120 18.26 9.10 4.71
C LEU A 120 16.84 9.68 4.54
N ASN A 121 16.69 10.96 4.23
CA ASN A 121 15.38 11.59 4.11
C ASN A 121 14.76 11.49 2.70
N ALA A 122 15.11 10.43 1.94
CA ALA A 122 14.56 10.22 0.60
C ALA A 122 13.02 10.08 0.67
N GLN A 123 12.36 10.80 -0.24
CA GLN A 123 10.91 10.71 -0.40
C GLN A 123 10.55 9.37 -1.05
N LEU A 124 9.48 8.77 -0.56
CA LEU A 124 8.92 7.54 -1.07
C LEU A 124 7.57 7.87 -1.72
N PHE A 125 7.48 7.58 -3.01
CA PHE A 125 6.25 7.77 -3.76
C PHE A 125 5.48 6.46 -3.78
N SER A 126 4.15 6.53 -3.65
CA SER A 126 3.28 5.37 -3.75
C SER A 126 2.09 5.60 -4.67
N SER A 127 1.68 4.55 -5.38
CA SER A 127 0.50 4.51 -6.23
C SER A 127 -0.18 3.14 -6.19
N CYS A 128 -1.49 3.13 -6.36
CA CYS A 128 -2.27 1.91 -6.53
C CYS A 128 -2.58 1.72 -8.02
N ILE A 129 -2.13 0.61 -8.60
CA ILE A 129 -2.24 0.36 -10.04
C ILE A 129 -3.01 -0.94 -10.33
N PRO A 130 -3.77 -1.01 -11.44
CA PRO A 130 -4.38 -2.25 -11.89
C PRO A 130 -3.35 -3.34 -12.21
N THR A 131 -3.72 -4.62 -12.03
CA THR A 131 -2.85 -5.77 -12.33
C THR A 131 -2.19 -5.75 -13.72
N PRO A 132 -2.89 -5.40 -14.82
CA PRO A 132 -2.27 -5.34 -16.14
C PRO A 132 -1.14 -4.31 -16.28
N CYS A 133 -1.06 -3.34 -15.38
CA CYS A 133 -0.10 -2.24 -15.41
C CYS A 133 1.23 -2.53 -14.70
N ILE A 134 1.44 -3.75 -14.19
CA ILE A 134 2.63 -4.06 -13.36
C ILE A 134 3.96 -3.80 -14.09
N ASN A 135 4.02 -4.07 -15.39
CA ASN A 135 5.21 -3.85 -16.21
C ASN A 135 5.50 -2.36 -16.45
N ASP A 136 4.48 -1.50 -16.33
CA ASP A 136 4.58 -0.05 -16.50
C ASP A 136 4.67 0.69 -15.15
N SER A 137 4.83 -0.04 -14.05
CA SER A 137 4.79 0.50 -12.68
C SER A 137 5.76 1.66 -12.45
N VAL A 138 6.98 1.54 -12.97
CA VAL A 138 8.02 2.59 -12.90
C VAL A 138 7.55 3.87 -13.61
N THR A 139 7.09 3.74 -14.85
CA THR A 139 6.58 4.85 -15.66
C THR A 139 5.37 5.51 -15.00
N ILE A 140 4.46 4.72 -14.41
CA ILE A 140 3.29 5.24 -13.72
C ILE A 140 3.68 6.05 -12.49
N LEU A 141 4.65 5.55 -11.72
CA LEU A 141 5.11 6.19 -10.51
C LEU A 141 5.92 7.46 -10.80
N ASP A 142 6.77 7.47 -11.83
CA ASP A 142 7.49 8.67 -12.26
C ASP A 142 6.54 9.75 -12.81
N ASN A 143 5.51 9.36 -13.56
CA ASN A 143 4.43 10.26 -13.96
C ASN A 143 3.68 10.83 -12.76
N TRP A 144 3.31 10.00 -11.78
CA TRP A 144 2.64 10.46 -10.56
C TRP A 144 3.49 11.49 -9.81
N LYS A 145 4.75 11.14 -9.56
CA LYS A 145 5.74 12.01 -8.94
C LYS A 145 5.87 13.34 -9.67
N SER A 146 5.94 13.35 -11.01
CA SER A 146 6.10 14.58 -11.79
C SER A 146 5.00 15.61 -11.53
N ILE A 147 3.83 15.15 -11.08
CA ILE A 147 2.67 15.98 -10.79
C ILE A 147 2.70 16.49 -9.35
N ILE A 148 3.04 15.64 -8.38
CA ILE A 148 3.00 16.01 -6.96
C ILE A 148 4.30 16.65 -6.46
N ALA A 149 5.43 16.36 -7.10
CA ALA A 149 6.76 16.82 -6.70
C ALA A 149 7.62 17.11 -7.95
N PRO A 150 7.31 18.14 -8.76
CA PRO A 150 7.99 18.40 -10.03
C PRO A 150 9.49 18.73 -9.90
N ARG A 151 9.96 19.04 -8.69
CA ARG A 151 11.37 19.37 -8.40
C ARG A 151 12.21 18.17 -7.93
N SER A 152 11.62 16.98 -7.83
CA SER A 152 12.29 15.77 -7.33
C SER A 152 13.02 14.98 -8.44
N GLU A 153 14.17 14.38 -8.11
CA GLU A 153 14.98 13.53 -8.97
C GLU A 153 14.25 12.25 -9.37
N LYS A 154 14.57 11.67 -10.54
CA LYS A 154 13.85 10.51 -11.13
C LYS A 154 13.63 9.37 -10.13
N ILE A 155 12.61 8.54 -10.36
CA ILE A 155 12.51 7.32 -9.55
C ILE A 155 13.59 6.35 -10.01
N SER A 156 14.24 5.69 -9.05
CA SER A 156 15.20 4.64 -9.32
C SER A 156 14.47 3.40 -9.82
N ASP A 157 14.63 3.04 -11.10
CA ASP A 157 14.01 1.86 -11.72
C ASP A 157 14.31 0.57 -10.93
N THR A 158 15.48 0.47 -10.30
CA THR A 158 15.89 -0.71 -9.54
C THR A 158 15.25 -0.82 -8.15
N ASP A 159 14.70 0.28 -7.63
CA ASP A 159 14.17 0.36 -6.26
C ASP A 159 12.64 0.38 -6.19
N VAL A 160 11.95 0.30 -7.33
CA VAL A 160 10.49 0.17 -7.36
C VAL A 160 10.07 -1.22 -6.88
N ARG A 161 9.18 -1.25 -5.90
CA ARG A 161 8.60 -2.46 -5.32
C ARG A 161 7.09 -2.40 -5.46
N CYS A 162 6.49 -3.52 -5.84
CA CYS A 162 5.05 -3.65 -5.94
C CYS A 162 4.58 -4.82 -5.09
N VAL A 163 3.61 -4.54 -4.23
CA VAL A 163 2.94 -5.53 -3.38
C VAL A 163 1.57 -5.77 -3.98
N ARG A 164 1.30 -7.02 -4.33
CA ARG A 164 -0.02 -7.42 -4.82
C ARG A 164 -1.00 -7.44 -3.65
N SER A 165 -2.22 -6.97 -3.89
CA SER A 165 -3.30 -7.05 -2.90
C SER A 165 -3.58 -8.51 -2.49
N ARG A 166 -3.76 -9.42 -3.48
CA ARG A 166 -3.97 -10.87 -3.24
C ARG A 166 -2.68 -11.69 -3.36
N HIS A 167 -2.48 -12.65 -2.46
CA HIS A 167 -1.55 -13.75 -2.69
C HIS A 167 -2.02 -14.63 -3.86
N THR A 168 -1.09 -15.09 -4.70
CA THR A 168 -1.37 -15.96 -5.86
C THR A 168 -2.02 -17.29 -5.48
N THR A 169 -1.82 -17.69 -4.23
CA THR A 169 -2.23 -18.96 -3.66
C THR A 169 -2.86 -18.68 -2.30
N PRO A 170 -4.04 -19.26 -2.00
CA PRO A 170 -4.64 -19.11 -0.69
C PRO A 170 -3.76 -19.77 0.39
N TRP A 171 -3.79 -19.23 1.61
CA TRP A 171 -2.93 -19.67 2.72
C TRP A 171 -3.01 -21.17 3.01
N TYR A 172 -4.18 -21.80 2.83
CA TYR A 172 -4.37 -23.24 3.05
C TYR A 172 -3.75 -24.12 1.96
N ARG A 173 -3.36 -23.54 0.82
CA ARG A 173 -2.65 -24.23 -0.26
C ARG A 173 -1.13 -24.12 -0.08
N GLU A 174 -0.67 -23.22 0.78
CA GLU A 174 0.73 -23.09 1.15
C GLU A 174 1.14 -24.21 2.11
N LYS A 175 2.04 -25.09 1.67
CA LYS A 175 2.50 -26.26 2.45
C LYS A 175 3.05 -25.84 3.82
N TYR A 176 3.76 -24.71 3.87
CA TYR A 176 4.35 -24.17 5.09
C TYR A 176 3.29 -23.87 6.17
N MET A 177 2.14 -23.31 5.78
CA MET A 177 1.07 -22.98 6.73
C MET A 177 0.43 -24.23 7.33
N ILE A 178 0.30 -25.30 6.55
CA ILE A 178 -0.19 -26.60 7.04
C ILE A 178 0.79 -27.15 8.09
N PHE A 179 2.09 -27.17 7.79
CA PHE A 179 3.10 -27.64 8.75
C PHE A 179 3.12 -26.80 10.04
N ALA A 180 3.04 -25.48 9.92
CA ALA A 180 2.97 -24.58 11.07
C ALA A 180 1.73 -24.88 11.94
N LEU A 181 0.56 -25.06 11.33
CA LEU A 181 -0.67 -25.41 12.05
C LEU A 181 -0.53 -26.75 12.80
N PHE A 182 0.01 -27.77 12.13
CA PHE A 182 0.26 -29.07 12.78
C PHE A 182 1.24 -28.94 13.95
N TYR A 183 2.30 -28.16 13.80
CA TYR A 183 3.26 -27.91 14.87
C TYR A 183 2.59 -27.24 16.08
N PHE A 184 1.74 -26.24 15.86
CA PHE A 184 0.99 -25.59 16.94
C PHE A 184 0.01 -26.55 17.62
N LEU A 185 -0.70 -27.40 16.86
CA LEU A 185 -1.61 -28.39 17.41
C LEU A 185 -0.87 -29.42 18.27
N ILE A 186 0.27 -29.94 17.82
CA ILE A 186 1.10 -30.89 18.59
C ILE A 186 1.62 -30.22 19.87
N SER A 187 2.14 -28.99 19.76
CA SER A 187 2.63 -28.24 20.92
C SER A 187 1.52 -28.00 21.94
N TYR A 188 0.32 -27.67 21.48
CA TYR A 188 -0.87 -27.51 22.33
C TYR A 188 -1.26 -28.81 23.04
N TRP A 189 -1.24 -29.95 22.32
CA TRP A 189 -1.47 -31.26 22.93
C TRP A 189 -0.44 -31.61 24.00
N ILE A 190 0.84 -31.35 23.76
CA ILE A 190 1.90 -31.56 24.75
C ILE A 190 1.63 -30.75 26.03
N LEU A 191 1.23 -29.47 25.89
CA LEU A 191 0.86 -28.63 27.03
C LEU A 191 -0.34 -29.19 27.80
N ILE A 192 -1.38 -29.67 27.11
CA ILE A 192 -2.53 -30.31 27.76
C ILE A 192 -2.07 -31.53 28.55
N PHE A 193 -1.31 -32.45 27.94
CA PHE A 193 -0.85 -33.65 28.61
C PHE A 193 0.06 -33.34 29.79
N ALA A 194 0.98 -32.38 29.66
CA ALA A 194 1.84 -31.93 30.74
C ALA A 194 1.02 -31.34 31.90
N THR A 195 -0.01 -30.55 31.60
CA THR A 195 -0.89 -29.94 32.60
C THR A 195 -1.73 -31.00 33.33
N VAL A 196 -2.32 -31.94 32.59
CA VAL A 196 -3.09 -33.06 33.17
C VAL A 196 -2.18 -33.93 34.03
N TYR A 197 -0.98 -34.25 33.53
CA TYR A 197 0.01 -35.03 34.27
C TYR A 197 0.41 -34.33 35.58
N HIS A 198 0.71 -33.03 35.54
CA HIS A 198 1.04 -32.24 36.72
C HIS A 198 -0.13 -32.20 37.73
N PHE A 199 -1.37 -32.06 37.24
CA PHE A 199 -2.55 -32.05 38.10
C PHE A 199 -2.79 -33.41 38.78
N TYR A 200 -2.68 -34.51 38.04
CA TYR A 200 -2.84 -35.85 38.58
C TYR A 200 -1.72 -36.27 39.54
N ARG A 201 -0.48 -35.84 39.31
CA ARG A 201 0.65 -36.19 40.18
C ARG A 201 0.61 -35.45 41.52
N GLY A 202 -0.07 -34.29 41.58
CA GLY A 202 -0.17 -33.43 42.76
C GLY A 202 1.19 -32.84 43.19
N PRO A 203 1.22 -31.79 44.04
CA PRO A 203 2.46 -31.11 44.46
C PRO A 203 3.41 -31.96 45.32
N ASN A 204 3.09 -33.23 45.59
CA ASN A 204 3.80 -34.08 46.55
C ASN A 204 4.43 -35.34 45.93
N ALA A 205 4.67 -35.34 44.63
CA ALA A 205 5.41 -36.43 44.00
C ALA A 205 6.92 -36.34 44.29
N GLN A 206 7.31 -36.77 45.49
CA GLN A 206 8.64 -37.32 45.75
C GLN A 206 8.72 -38.75 45.23
#